data_AF-A0A6B9T9J0-F1
#
_entry.id   AF-A0A6B9T9J0-F1
#
_cell.length_a   1.000
_cell.length_b   1.000
_cell.length_c   1.000
_cell.angle_alpha   90.00
_cell.angle_beta   90.00
_cell.angle_gamma   90.00
#
_symmetry.space_group_name_H-M   'P 1'
#
loop_
_entity.id
_entity.type
_entity.pdbx_description
1 polymer ?
#
loop_
_entity_poly.entity_id
_entity_poly.type
_entity_poly.pdbx_seq_one_letter_code
_entity_poly.pdbx_strand_id
1 'polypeptide(L)'
;MDEGTLLGTLLHSANSLDILLYIRDHPGCVKSAVYRDVTRNAHTADRIGRMADMGLIDIATTSRPNTVVLTLTEKGMRFTDHLLAAESVLRGTVPDDR
;
A
#
# COMPACT_ATOMS: atom_id res chain seq x y z
N MET A 1 -25.05 -6.23 8.30
CA MET A 1 -23.85 -5.38 8.36
C MET A 1 -22.75 -6.30 8.80
N ASP A 2 -21.90 -6.74 7.87
CA ASP A 2 -20.74 -7.55 8.25
C ASP A 2 -19.78 -6.59 8.96
N GLU A 3 -19.64 -6.74 10.27
CA GLU A 3 -18.74 -5.95 11.10
C GLU A 3 -17.30 -6.48 10.87
N GLY A 4 -16.86 -6.38 9.61
CA GLY A 4 -15.51 -6.76 9.20
C GLY A 4 -14.50 -5.82 9.84
N THR A 5 -13.32 -6.36 10.18
CA THR A 5 -12.25 -5.53 10.70
C THR A 5 -11.78 -4.53 9.63
N LEU A 6 -11.20 -3.40 10.06
CA LEU A 6 -10.57 -2.44 9.14
C LEU A 6 -9.51 -3.14 8.27
N LEU A 7 -8.79 -4.10 8.85
CA LEU A 7 -7.84 -4.96 8.12
C LEU A 7 -8.54 -5.80 7.06
N GLY A 8 -9.64 -6.48 7.41
CA GLY A 8 -10.43 -7.26 6.46
C GLY A 8 -10.96 -6.41 5.30
N THR A 9 -11.40 -5.18 5.59
CA THR A 9 -11.85 -4.22 4.56
C THR A 9 -10.72 -3.84 3.60
N LEU A 10 -9.53 -3.56 4.13
CA LEU A 10 -8.36 -3.21 3.33
C LEU A 10 -7.89 -4.40 2.46
N LEU A 11 -7.82 -5.59 3.04
CA LEU A 11 -7.39 -6.81 2.35
C LEU A 11 -8.39 -7.27 1.29
N HIS A 12 -9.69 -7.06 1.51
CA HIS A 12 -10.72 -7.39 0.52
C HIS A 12 -10.72 -6.42 -0.68
N SER A 13 -10.25 -5.19 -0.48
CA SER A 13 -10.16 -4.21 -1.56
C SER A 13 -9.07 -4.60 -2.56
N ALA A 14 -9.49 -4.98 -3.77
CA ALA A 14 -8.60 -5.44 -4.84
C ALA A 14 -7.36 -4.54 -5.02
N ASN A 15 -6.20 -5.19 -5.10
CA ASN A 15 -4.87 -4.60 -5.33
C ASN A 15 -4.40 -3.63 -4.23
N SER A 16 -5.09 -3.51 -3.09
CA SER A 16 -4.68 -2.56 -2.03
C SER A 16 -3.34 -2.94 -1.40
N LEU A 17 -3.14 -4.24 -1.18
CA LEU A 17 -1.89 -4.79 -0.70
C LEU A 17 -0.76 -4.56 -1.72
N ASP A 18 -1.01 -4.89 -2.99
CA ASP A 18 -0.02 -4.73 -4.07
C ASP A 18 0.41 -3.27 -4.23
N ILE A 19 -0.52 -2.32 -4.10
CA ILE A 19 -0.21 -0.88 -4.13
C ILE A 19 0.73 -0.50 -2.97
N LEU A 20 0.41 -0.94 -1.74
CA LEU A 20 1.23 -0.62 -0.56
C LEU A 20 2.64 -1.22 -0.66
N LEU A 21 2.74 -2.49 -1.09
CA LEU A 21 4.02 -3.16 -1.29
C LEU A 21 4.81 -2.53 -2.45
N TYR A 22 4.15 -2.15 -3.54
CA TYR A 22 4.83 -1.45 -4.63
C TYR A 22 5.42 -0.10 -4.18
N ILE A 23 4.67 0.71 -3.41
CA ILE A 23 5.15 2.00 -2.90
C ILE A 23 6.31 1.78 -1.92
N ARG A 24 6.24 0.73 -1.09
CA ARG A 24 7.33 0.34 -0.19
C ARG A 24 8.63 0.07 -0.95
N ASP A 25 8.54 -0.72 -2.02
CA ASP A 25 9.70 -1.11 -2.83
C ASP A 25 10.18 0.01 -3.75
N HIS A 26 9.33 1.01 -4.00
CA HIS A 26 9.62 2.19 -4.82
C HIS A 26 9.28 3.50 -4.08
N PRO A 27 10.00 3.86 -3.00
CA PRO A 27 9.72 5.09 -2.25
C PRO A 27 9.82 6.32 -3.15
N GLY A 28 8.80 7.17 -3.11
CA GLY A 28 8.75 8.36 -3.96
C GLY A 28 8.27 8.08 -5.38
N CYS A 29 7.67 6.92 -5.64
CA CYS A 29 7.08 6.61 -6.94
C CYS A 29 5.98 7.63 -7.30
N VAL A 30 5.85 7.90 -8.59
CA VAL A 30 4.76 8.75 -9.09
C VAL A 30 3.47 7.96 -9.19
N LYS A 31 2.34 8.59 -8.92
CA LYS A 31 1.01 7.95 -8.98
C LYS A 31 0.76 7.23 -10.31
N SER A 32 1.25 7.78 -11.43
CA SER A 32 1.14 7.15 -12.76
C SER A 32 1.93 5.85 -12.89
N ALA A 33 3.00 5.64 -12.11
CA ALA A 33 3.75 4.39 -12.08
C ALA A 33 2.90 3.27 -11.47
N VAL A 34 2.17 3.55 -10.37
CA VAL A 34 1.22 2.59 -9.78
C VAL A 34 0.15 2.17 -10.79
N TYR A 35 -0.38 3.12 -11.58
CA TYR A 35 -1.37 2.80 -12.61
C TYR A 35 -0.81 1.91 -13.74
N ARG A 36 0.46 2.10 -14.08
CA ARG A 36 1.12 1.38 -15.16
C ARG A 36 1.55 -0.02 -14.71
N ASP A 37 2.11 -0.13 -13.52
CA ASP A 37 2.89 -1.28 -13.08
C ASP A 37 2.11 -2.19 -12.11
N VAL A 38 1.10 -1.66 -11.40
CA VAL A 38 0.30 -2.42 -10.43
C VAL A 38 -1.12 -2.66 -10.95
N THR A 39 -1.83 -1.61 -11.37
CA THR A 39 -3.24 -1.77 -11.75
C THR A 39 -3.79 -0.65 -12.63
N ARG A 40 -4.58 -1.02 -13.65
CA ARG A 40 -5.30 -0.07 -14.52
C ARG A 40 -6.70 0.29 -14.01
N ASN A 41 -7.04 -0.08 -12.77
CA ASN A 41 -8.38 0.15 -12.23
C ASN A 41 -8.65 1.65 -12.04
N ALA A 42 -9.78 2.15 -12.54
CA ALA A 42 -10.18 3.54 -12.42
C ALA A 42 -10.32 3.99 -10.94
N HIS A 43 -10.74 3.08 -10.06
CA HIS A 43 -10.91 3.33 -8.62
C HIS A 43 -9.61 3.35 -7.81
N THR A 44 -8.46 3.16 -8.44
CA THR A 44 -7.15 3.20 -7.77
C THR A 44 -6.88 4.55 -7.10
N ALA A 45 -7.39 5.66 -7.67
CA ALA A 45 -7.27 6.99 -7.06
C ALA A 45 -7.96 7.04 -5.69
N ASP A 46 -9.21 6.57 -5.62
CA ASP A 46 -10.01 6.58 -4.39
C ASP A 46 -9.42 5.65 -3.33
N ARG A 47 -8.76 4.56 -3.75
CA ARG A 47 -8.06 3.64 -2.85
C ARG A 47 -6.81 4.27 -2.26
N ILE A 48 -5.98 4.92 -3.09
CA ILE A 48 -4.81 5.66 -2.62
C ILE A 48 -5.25 6.77 -1.66
N GLY A 49 -6.34 7.48 -1.99
CA GLY A 49 -6.96 8.47 -1.09
C GLY A 49 -7.33 7.87 0.26
N ARG A 50 -8.08 6.76 0.27
CA ARG A 50 -8.44 6.06 1.52
C ARG A 50 -7.22 5.59 2.32
N MET A 51 -6.17 5.10 1.67
CA MET A 51 -4.92 4.73 2.36
C MET A 51 -4.20 5.93 2.96
N ALA A 52 -4.26 7.09 2.31
CA ALA A 52 -3.75 8.34 2.85
C ALA A 52 -4.62 8.84 4.03
N ASP A 53 -5.94 8.74 3.94
CA ASP A 53 -6.86 9.06 5.04
C ASP A 53 -6.61 8.15 6.27
N MET A 54 -6.23 6.90 6.03
CA MET A 54 -5.80 5.97 7.07
C MET A 54 -4.39 6.26 7.61
N GLY A 55 -3.67 7.23 7.03
CA GLY A 55 -2.31 7.61 7.40
C GLY A 55 -1.26 6.57 7.02
N LEU A 56 -1.50 5.73 6.02
CA LEU A 56 -0.54 4.73 5.53
C LEU A 56 0.38 5.30 4.44
N ILE A 57 -0.11 6.27 3.66
CA ILE A 57 0.59 6.87 2.52
C ILE A 57 0.58 8.39 2.66
N ASP A 58 1.72 9.02 2.41
CA ASP A 58 1.81 10.46 2.15
C ASP A 58 1.72 10.74 0.65
N ILE A 59 0.96 11.77 0.31
CA ILE A 59 0.74 12.23 -1.06
C ILE A 59 1.33 13.64 -1.18
N ALA A 60 2.41 13.78 -1.95
CA ALA A 60 3.07 15.06 -2.20
C ALA A 60 2.95 15.46 -3.67
N THR A 61 2.66 16.73 -3.94
CA THR A 61 2.82 17.30 -5.27
C THR A 61 4.26 17.75 -5.48
N THR A 62 4.80 17.53 -6.67
CA THR A 62 6.14 17.99 -7.02
C THR A 62 6.10 19.38 -7.67
N SER A 63 7.27 19.98 -7.90
CA SER A 63 7.42 21.20 -8.70
C SER A 63 6.98 21.04 -10.16
N ARG A 64 6.85 19.80 -10.65
CA ARG A 64 6.29 19.52 -11.98
C ARG A 64 4.76 19.48 -11.90
N PRO A 65 4.05 20.21 -12.78
CA PRO A 65 2.59 20.20 -12.81
C PRO A 65 2.07 18.78 -13.00
N ASN A 66 0.99 18.46 -12.29
CA ASN A 66 0.28 17.17 -12.35
C ASN A 66 1.09 15.93 -11.95
N THR A 67 2.27 16.11 -11.34
CA THR A 67 3.08 14.99 -10.84
C THR A 67 2.87 14.84 -9.34
N VAL A 68 2.24 13.73 -8.96
CA VAL A 68 1.98 13.33 -7.59
C VAL A 68 2.91 12.19 -7.21
N VAL A 69 3.64 12.36 -6.12
CA VAL A 69 4.57 11.38 -5.55
C VAL A 69 3.92 10.75 -4.33
N LEU A 70 4.14 9.44 -4.18
CA LEU A 70 3.60 8.61 -3.11
C LEU A 70 4.76 8.03 -2.29
N THR A 71 4.65 8.12 -0.98
CA THR A 71 5.58 7.51 -0.02
C THR A 71 4.80 6.84 1.10
N LEU A 72 5.30 5.75 1.66
CA LEU A 72 4.74 5.23 2.89
C LEU A 72 5.08 6.17 4.06
N THR A 73 4.12 6.36 4.94
CA THR A 73 4.38 6.96 6.26
C THR A 73 5.13 5.94 7.14
N GLU A 74 5.60 6.36 8.31
CA GLU A 74 6.11 5.40 9.31
C GLU A 74 5.07 4.32 9.67
N LYS A 75 3.79 4.72 9.79
CA LYS A 75 2.69 3.79 10.02
C LYS A 75 2.51 2.82 8.85
N GLY A 76 2.61 3.30 7.61
CA GLY A 76 2.56 2.47 6.40
C GLY A 76 3.71 1.48 6.30
N MET A 77 4.93 1.91 6.64
CA MET A 77 6.11 1.04 6.69
C MET A 77 5.91 -0.10 7.68
N ARG A 78 5.54 0.21 8.94
CA ARG A 78 5.26 -0.81 9.95
C ARG A 78 4.13 -1.75 9.55
N PHE A 79 3.07 -1.22 8.94
CA PHE A 79 1.96 -2.03 8.48
C PHE A 79 2.40 -3.03 7.39
N THR A 80 3.16 -2.56 6.41
CA THR A 80 3.70 -3.44 5.35
C THR A 80 4.74 -4.43 5.87
N ASP A 81 5.52 -4.10 6.89
CA ASP A 81 6.39 -5.06 7.59
C ASP A 81 5.58 -6.23 8.16
N HIS A 82 4.48 -5.94 8.85
CA HIS A 82 3.60 -6.97 9.41
C HIS A 82 2.96 -7.85 8.34
N LEU A 83 2.60 -7.28 7.19
CA LEU A 83 2.06 -8.03 6.06
C LEU A 83 3.12 -8.99 5.46
N LEU A 84 4.35 -8.52 5.29
CA LEU A 84 5.46 -9.37 4.81
C LEU A 84 5.83 -10.45 5.82
N ALA A 85 5.79 -10.15 7.12
CA ALA A 85 5.98 -11.15 8.16
C ALA A 85 4.88 -12.22 8.11
N ALA A 86 3.61 -11.81 7.93
CA ALA A 86 2.49 -12.74 7.75
C ALA A 86 2.65 -13.58 6.47
N GLU A 87 3.06 -12.98 5.36
CA GLU A 87 3.38 -13.68 4.10
C GLU A 87 4.47 -14.74 4.33
N SER A 88 5.52 -14.44 5.11
CA SER A 88 6.59 -15.38 5.45
C SER A 88 6.08 -16.59 6.23
N VAL A 89 5.17 -16.38 7.18
CA VAL A 89 4.49 -17.46 7.91
C VAL A 89 3.70 -18.35 6.95
N LEU A 90 2.94 -17.75 6.02
CA LEU A 90 2.16 -18.50 5.03
C LEU A 90 3.04 -19.31 4.06
N ARG A 91 4.24 -18.81 3.74
CA ARG A 91 5.21 -19.51 2.89
C ARG A 91 5.97 -20.61 3.61
N GLY A 92 5.78 -20.78 4.93
CA GLY A 92 6.53 -21.74 5.73
C GLY A 92 8.00 -21.35 5.94
N THR A 93 8.39 -20.13 5.58
CA THR A 93 9.71 -19.56 5.86
C THR A 93 9.63 -18.81 7.19
N VAL A 94 9.36 -19.51 8.29
CA VAL A 94 9.58 -18.91 9.61
C VAL A 94 11.11 -18.82 9.76
N PRO A 95 11.71 -17.63 9.92
CA PRO A 95 13.10 -17.55 10.34
C PRO A 95 13.18 -18.30 11.67
N ASP A 96 14.01 -19.34 11.70
CA ASP A 96 14.30 -20.09 12.91
C ASP A 96 14.95 -19.09 13.89
N ASP A 97 14.16 -18.54 14.81
CA ASP A 97 14.66 -17.84 16.00
C ASP A 97 15.34 -18.91 16.88
N ARG A 98 16.57 -19.27 16.49
CA ARG A 98 17.53 -20.01 17.31
C ARG A 98 18.65 -19.10 17.76
#